data_AF-A0A9E2VLQ6-F1
#
_entry.id   AF-A0A9E2VLQ6-F1
#
_cell.length_a   1.000
_cell.length_b   1.000
_cell.length_c   1.000
_cell.angle_alpha   90.00
_cell.angle_beta   90.00
_cell.angle_gamma   90.00
#
_symmetry.space_group_name_H-M   'P 1'
#
loop_
_entity.id
_entity.type
_entity.pdbx_description
1 polymer ?
#
loop_
_entity_poly.entity_id
_entity_poly.type
_entity_poly.pdbx_seq_one_letter_code
_entity_poly.pdbx_strand_id
1 'polypeptide(L)'
;MPHRVHAPAFRRKLAPVAAFVLALTVGLSTTSAFALNVEIQPYPAGYVEPQKRNAALVYWQGWSLITPDVKTAVADIKWDTLEKAYTLDALPKEFSYSDSELFSRSGSCLESLVAAASMPYCNFEVAHEAGAFALMPHLAHYRAGCRVLRYHARCAWVAGKVHRAAEYLAAAIRSANHISHDGVVISGLVAVAGATQGLEEASVFAASGTMTAAAKKVISDAIDTLPANDPAGLAQSIITERDIFLKWIPRHYTGADAGKKLANELLQMNSSTEVAAQQSIIGMDATALAAACKKATGGYDAMAEAYRAADPIAAITQVEQRIKRDEFGEVFKLLAPSVMKIRQSDTKFRDAIAATRKALAEAKLAPADSDSK
;
A
#
# COMPACT_ATOMS: atom_id res chain seq x y z
N MET A 1 -47.61 -18.56 -28.60
CA MET A 1 -48.13 -19.23 -27.38
C MET A 1 -47.00 -19.38 -26.39
N PRO A 2 -46.95 -18.64 -25.28
CA PRO A 2 -45.91 -18.81 -24.27
C PRO A 2 -46.41 -19.69 -23.12
N HIS A 3 -45.65 -20.74 -22.81
CA HIS A 3 -45.85 -21.59 -21.63
C HIS A 3 -45.52 -20.80 -20.35
N ARG A 4 -46.54 -20.47 -19.56
CA ARG A 4 -46.41 -20.04 -18.17
C ARG A 4 -46.13 -21.26 -17.30
N VAL A 5 -44.95 -21.29 -16.66
CA VAL A 5 -44.64 -22.25 -15.60
C VAL A 5 -44.99 -21.58 -14.26
N HIS A 6 -45.99 -22.13 -13.58
CA HIS A 6 -46.39 -21.72 -12.23
C HIS A 6 -45.45 -22.34 -11.19
N ALA A 7 -44.81 -21.51 -10.37
CA ALA A 7 -44.11 -21.94 -9.16
C ALA A 7 -45.11 -22.09 -7.99
N PRO A 8 -44.98 -23.11 -7.13
CA PRO A 8 -45.88 -23.32 -6.00
C PRO A 8 -45.56 -22.39 -4.83
N ALA A 9 -46.60 -21.77 -4.28
CA ALA A 9 -46.55 -20.93 -3.09
C ALA A 9 -46.31 -21.76 -1.82
N PHE A 10 -45.15 -21.62 -1.20
CA PHE A 10 -44.86 -22.16 0.12
C PHE A 10 -45.40 -21.22 1.21
N ARG A 11 -46.64 -21.46 1.67
CA ARG A 11 -47.19 -20.83 2.89
C ARG A 11 -46.60 -21.52 4.13
N ARG A 12 -45.59 -20.92 4.77
CA ARG A 12 -45.21 -21.28 6.15
C ARG A 12 -46.23 -20.68 7.13
N LYS A 13 -46.97 -21.56 7.83
CA LYS A 13 -47.80 -21.20 8.97
C LYS A 13 -46.88 -20.82 10.14
N LEU A 14 -46.96 -19.58 10.61
CA LEU A 14 -46.40 -19.17 11.91
C LEU A 14 -47.33 -19.69 13.01
N ALA A 15 -46.79 -20.51 13.91
CA ALA A 15 -47.47 -20.88 15.15
C ALA A 15 -47.36 -19.72 16.17
N PRO A 16 -48.37 -19.51 17.04
CA PRO A 16 -48.31 -18.49 18.06
C PRO A 16 -47.40 -18.97 19.20
N VAL A 17 -46.27 -18.29 19.40
CA VAL A 17 -45.45 -18.49 20.60
C VAL A 17 -46.19 -17.85 21.76
N ALA A 18 -46.69 -18.71 22.64
CA ALA A 18 -47.37 -18.34 23.87
C ALA A 18 -46.45 -17.49 24.76
N ALA A 19 -47.03 -16.40 25.28
CA ALA A 19 -46.44 -15.55 26.29
C ALA A 19 -46.24 -16.36 27.59
N PHE A 20 -44.99 -16.68 27.91
CA PHE A 20 -44.61 -17.16 29.23
C PHE A 20 -44.32 -15.94 30.11
N VAL A 21 -45.34 -15.51 30.86
CA VAL A 21 -45.20 -14.56 31.96
C VAL A 21 -44.50 -15.30 33.11
N LEU A 22 -43.18 -15.14 33.21
CA LEU A 22 -42.43 -15.61 34.36
C LEU A 22 -42.58 -14.57 35.47
N ALA A 23 -43.31 -14.95 36.52
CA ALA A 23 -43.39 -14.19 37.76
C ALA A 23 -41.99 -14.11 38.40
N LEU A 24 -41.44 -12.90 38.45
CA LEU A 24 -40.21 -12.59 39.19
C LEU A 24 -40.57 -12.50 40.69
N THR A 25 -40.47 -13.63 41.38
CA THR A 25 -40.37 -13.65 42.83
C THR A 25 -39.03 -13.04 43.23
N VAL A 26 -39.08 -11.91 43.95
CA VAL A 26 -37.91 -11.32 44.62
C VAL A 26 -37.55 -12.22 45.80
N GLY A 27 -36.87 -13.32 45.50
CA GLY A 27 -36.13 -14.10 46.47
C GLY A 27 -34.78 -13.43 46.68
N LEU A 28 -34.56 -12.86 47.87
CA LEU A 28 -33.24 -12.52 48.41
C LEU A 28 -32.41 -13.81 48.51
N SER A 29 -31.91 -14.24 47.35
CA SER A 29 -30.96 -15.31 47.22
C SER A 29 -29.64 -14.72 47.67
N THR A 30 -29.08 -15.23 48.76
CA THR A 30 -27.66 -15.05 49.07
C THR A 30 -26.89 -15.48 47.83
N THR A 31 -26.40 -14.52 47.04
CA THR A 31 -25.48 -14.76 45.94
C THR A 31 -24.19 -15.24 46.56
N SER A 32 -24.12 -16.55 46.82
CA SER A 32 -22.86 -17.25 46.95
C SER A 32 -22.08 -16.92 45.71
N ALA A 33 -21.09 -16.05 45.85
CA ALA A 33 -20.11 -15.79 44.82
C ALA A 33 -19.39 -17.12 44.56
N PHE A 34 -19.92 -17.92 43.64
CA PHE A 34 -19.13 -18.93 42.98
C PHE A 34 -18.09 -18.14 42.21
N ALA A 35 -16.94 -17.93 42.85
CA ALA A 35 -15.71 -17.63 42.15
C ALA A 35 -15.49 -18.82 41.22
N LEU A 36 -16.01 -18.71 40.00
CA LEU A 36 -15.59 -19.55 38.90
C LEU A 36 -14.09 -19.26 38.78
N ASN A 37 -13.29 -20.17 39.31
CA ASN A 37 -11.89 -20.28 38.96
C ASN A 37 -11.85 -20.59 37.47
N VAL A 38 -11.96 -19.56 36.65
CA VAL A 38 -11.66 -19.64 35.23
C VAL A 38 -10.16 -19.91 35.19
N GLU A 39 -9.82 -21.18 35.05
CA GLU A 39 -8.46 -21.60 34.78
C GLU A 39 -8.05 -20.93 33.48
N ILE A 40 -7.26 -19.86 33.59
CA ILE A 40 -6.72 -19.14 32.44
C ILE A 40 -5.81 -20.14 31.74
N GLN A 41 -6.31 -20.74 30.66
CA GLN A 41 -5.50 -21.60 29.82
C GLN A 41 -4.27 -20.79 29.40
N PRO A 42 -3.05 -21.26 29.69
CA PRO A 42 -1.85 -20.54 29.32
C PRO A 42 -1.88 -20.34 27.79
N TYR A 43 -1.50 -19.15 27.35
CA TYR A 43 -1.40 -18.89 25.92
C TYR A 43 -0.50 -19.94 25.25
N PRO A 44 -0.82 -20.37 24.02
CA PRO A 44 0.00 -21.34 23.32
C PRO A 44 1.43 -20.80 23.14
N ALA A 45 2.41 -21.70 23.10
CA ALA A 45 3.79 -21.34 22.79
C ALA A 45 3.83 -20.57 21.45
N GLY A 46 4.51 -19.41 21.45
CA GLY A 46 4.57 -18.52 20.29
C GLY A 46 3.40 -17.53 20.16
N TYR A 47 2.54 -17.40 21.18
CA TYR A 47 1.53 -16.34 21.21
C TYR A 47 2.18 -14.95 21.12
N VAL A 48 1.72 -14.17 20.15
CA VAL A 48 2.08 -12.76 19.99
C VAL A 48 0.88 -11.90 20.36
N GLU A 49 1.09 -11.03 21.36
CA GLU A 49 0.11 -10.02 21.77
C GLU A 49 -0.39 -9.22 20.56
N PRO A 50 -1.70 -8.93 20.45
CA PRO A 50 -2.27 -8.23 19.30
C PRO A 50 -1.52 -6.96 18.87
N GLN A 51 -1.02 -6.17 19.83
CA GLN A 51 -0.29 -4.93 19.56
C GLN A 51 1.11 -5.14 18.98
N LYS A 52 1.69 -6.33 19.16
CA LYS A 52 3.01 -6.73 18.66
C LYS A 52 2.95 -7.56 17.39
N ARG A 53 1.74 -7.85 16.88
CA ARG A 53 1.58 -8.65 15.65
C ARG A 53 2.11 -7.88 14.45
N ASN A 54 2.61 -8.63 13.48
CA ASN A 54 3.09 -8.11 12.22
C ASN A 54 1.91 -7.90 11.25
N ALA A 55 1.72 -6.67 10.76
CA ALA A 55 0.66 -6.32 9.83
C ALA A 55 0.73 -7.08 8.49
N ALA A 56 1.93 -7.56 8.10
CA ALA A 56 2.13 -8.30 6.85
C ALA A 56 1.21 -9.54 6.77
N LEU A 57 1.01 -10.26 7.87
CA LEU A 57 0.14 -11.44 7.91
C LEU A 57 -1.33 -11.08 7.68
N VAL A 58 -1.78 -9.94 8.23
CA VAL A 58 -3.16 -9.46 8.07
C VAL A 58 -3.37 -8.91 6.66
N TYR A 59 -2.38 -8.24 6.08
CA TYR A 59 -2.40 -7.88 4.66
C TYR A 59 -2.52 -9.10 3.76
N TRP A 60 -1.71 -10.15 4.01
CA TRP A 60 -1.78 -11.38 3.22
C TRP A 60 -3.15 -12.05 3.29
N GLN A 61 -3.77 -12.10 4.47
CA GLN A 61 -5.14 -12.57 4.62
C GLN A 61 -6.10 -11.76 3.75
N GLY A 62 -6.05 -10.42 3.85
CA GLY A 62 -6.88 -9.54 3.03
C GLY A 62 -6.64 -9.73 1.53
N TRP A 63 -5.39 -9.70 1.08
CA TRP A 63 -5.05 -9.83 -0.34
C TRP A 63 -5.37 -11.19 -0.94
N SER A 64 -5.34 -12.26 -0.14
CA SER A 64 -5.71 -13.62 -0.58
C SER A 64 -7.18 -13.74 -0.97
N LEU A 65 -8.03 -12.85 -0.43
CA LEU A 65 -9.46 -12.78 -0.70
C LEU A 65 -9.78 -11.93 -1.95
N ILE A 66 -8.80 -11.23 -2.53
CA ILE A 66 -8.98 -10.45 -3.77
C ILE A 66 -8.79 -11.39 -4.97
N THR A 67 -9.89 -11.79 -5.60
CA THR A 67 -9.88 -12.68 -6.77
C THR A 67 -9.26 -11.98 -8.00
N PRO A 68 -8.69 -12.75 -8.96
CA PRO A 68 -8.18 -12.18 -10.21
C PRO A 68 -9.20 -11.32 -10.97
N ASP A 69 -10.46 -11.76 -11.02
CA ASP A 69 -11.53 -11.02 -11.69
C ASP A 69 -11.78 -9.65 -11.05
N VAL A 70 -11.77 -9.57 -9.70
CA VAL A 70 -11.83 -8.29 -8.98
C VAL A 70 -10.62 -7.44 -9.32
N LYS A 71 -9.39 -8.00 -9.33
CA LYS A 71 -8.17 -7.25 -9.65
C LYS A 71 -8.22 -6.63 -11.04
N THR A 72 -8.70 -7.36 -12.03
CA THR A 72 -8.85 -6.89 -13.42
C THR A 72 -9.93 -5.83 -13.50
N ALA A 73 -11.12 -6.11 -12.95
CA ALA A 73 -12.24 -5.17 -12.97
C ALA A 73 -11.88 -3.81 -12.36
N VAL A 74 -11.21 -3.76 -11.20
CA VAL A 74 -10.80 -2.48 -10.59
C VAL A 74 -9.62 -1.81 -11.30
N ALA A 75 -8.81 -2.56 -12.06
CA ALA A 75 -7.69 -2.01 -12.82
C ALA A 75 -8.16 -1.30 -14.10
N ASP A 76 -9.26 -1.78 -14.71
CA ASP A 76 -9.80 -1.24 -15.96
C ASP A 76 -10.68 0.00 -15.77
N ILE A 77 -10.94 0.40 -14.51
CA ILE A 77 -11.68 1.62 -14.19
C ILE A 77 -10.93 2.86 -14.69
N LYS A 78 -11.61 3.66 -15.52
CA LYS A 78 -11.15 4.97 -15.99
C LYS A 78 -11.59 6.11 -15.05
N TRP A 79 -10.78 6.34 -14.02
CA TRP A 79 -11.08 7.27 -12.93
C TRP A 79 -11.25 8.73 -13.38
N ASP A 80 -10.57 9.14 -14.45
CA ASP A 80 -10.66 10.45 -15.08
C ASP A 80 -12.06 10.76 -15.63
N THR A 81 -12.82 9.73 -16.02
CA THR A 81 -14.19 9.91 -16.50
C THR A 81 -15.21 10.10 -15.36
N LEU A 82 -14.81 9.83 -14.12
CA LEU A 82 -15.67 9.83 -12.93
C LEU A 82 -15.64 11.14 -12.13
N GLU A 83 -14.77 12.09 -12.45
CA GLU A 83 -14.58 13.34 -11.66
C GLU A 83 -15.85 14.18 -11.48
N LYS A 84 -16.89 13.93 -12.29
CA LYS A 84 -18.20 14.62 -12.22
C LYS A 84 -19.32 13.76 -11.62
N ALA A 85 -19.08 12.48 -11.39
CA ALA A 85 -20.08 11.55 -10.87
C ALA A 85 -20.06 11.56 -9.33
N TYR A 86 -20.83 12.49 -8.76
CA TYR A 86 -21.05 12.60 -7.30
C TYR A 86 -22.26 11.79 -6.81
N THR A 87 -23.03 11.20 -7.72
CA THR A 87 -24.29 10.50 -7.44
C THR A 87 -24.27 9.07 -7.97
N LEU A 88 -25.06 8.17 -7.35
CA LEU A 88 -25.11 6.74 -7.71
C LEU A 88 -25.53 6.56 -9.17
N ASP A 89 -26.46 7.39 -9.64
CA ASP A 89 -27.00 7.34 -11.01
C ASP A 89 -25.99 7.82 -12.07
N ALA A 90 -24.97 8.58 -11.67
CA ALA A 90 -23.92 9.07 -12.56
C ALA A 90 -22.70 8.13 -12.61
N LEU A 91 -22.63 7.14 -11.73
CA LEU A 91 -21.60 6.13 -11.81
C LEU A 91 -21.88 5.23 -13.04
N PRO A 92 -20.86 4.84 -13.82
CA PRO A 92 -21.03 3.93 -14.94
C PRO A 92 -21.76 2.64 -14.50
N LYS A 93 -22.45 1.93 -15.39
CA LYS A 93 -23.20 0.72 -15.01
C LYS A 93 -22.30 -0.36 -14.42
N GLU A 94 -21.02 -0.33 -14.78
CA GLU A 94 -19.92 -1.12 -14.22
C GLU A 94 -19.72 -0.85 -12.71
N PHE A 95 -20.32 0.22 -12.18
CA PHE A 95 -20.38 0.64 -10.77
C PHE A 95 -21.76 0.49 -10.10
N SER A 96 -22.79 0.00 -10.81
CA SER A 96 -24.10 -0.27 -10.19
C SER A 96 -24.04 -1.62 -9.47
N TYR A 97 -23.64 -1.57 -8.20
CA TYR A 97 -23.08 -2.71 -7.46
C TYR A 97 -24.00 -3.43 -6.48
N SER A 98 -25.28 -3.07 -6.38
CA SER A 98 -26.17 -3.77 -5.45
C SER A 98 -26.32 -5.27 -5.74
N ASP A 99 -25.98 -5.74 -6.96
CA ASP A 99 -26.30 -7.10 -7.41
C ASP A 99 -25.12 -7.96 -7.89
N SER A 100 -23.86 -7.48 -7.91
CA SER A 100 -22.75 -8.33 -8.38
C SER A 100 -22.13 -9.11 -7.21
N GLU A 101 -22.36 -10.43 -7.22
CA GLU A 101 -21.74 -11.43 -6.33
C GLU A 101 -20.20 -11.29 -6.26
N LEU A 102 -19.59 -10.70 -7.29
CA LEU A 102 -18.15 -10.48 -7.41
C LEU A 102 -17.58 -9.61 -6.28
N PHE A 103 -18.29 -8.57 -5.84
CA PHE A 103 -17.79 -7.62 -4.82
C PHE A 103 -18.48 -7.76 -3.46
N SER A 104 -19.58 -8.51 -3.35
CA SER A 104 -20.04 -8.97 -2.03
C SER A 104 -19.02 -9.91 -1.39
N ARG A 105 -18.26 -10.66 -2.21
CA ARG A 105 -17.17 -11.55 -1.78
C ARG A 105 -15.91 -10.80 -1.28
N SER A 106 -15.73 -9.53 -1.62
CA SER A 106 -14.57 -8.74 -1.17
C SER A 106 -14.79 -8.05 0.18
N GLY A 107 -16.00 -8.06 0.76
CA GLY A 107 -16.26 -7.36 2.03
C GLY A 107 -15.31 -7.77 3.17
N SER A 108 -14.97 -9.05 3.27
CA SER A 108 -14.03 -9.57 4.28
C SER A 108 -12.57 -9.15 4.03
N CYS A 109 -12.19 -8.83 2.79
CA CYS A 109 -10.85 -8.36 2.50
C CYS A 109 -10.66 -6.93 3.02
N LEU A 110 -11.67 -6.07 2.90
CA LEU A 110 -11.61 -4.66 3.28
C LEU A 110 -11.30 -4.48 4.76
N GLU A 111 -12.04 -5.18 5.63
CA GLU A 111 -11.81 -5.11 7.08
C GLU A 111 -10.40 -5.56 7.45
N SER A 112 -9.87 -6.59 6.78
CA SER A 112 -8.49 -7.04 6.97
C SER A 112 -7.47 -5.98 6.55
N LEU A 113 -7.68 -5.32 5.41
CA LEU A 113 -6.79 -4.26 4.92
C LEU A 113 -6.83 -3.01 5.82
N VAL A 114 -8.02 -2.62 6.28
CA VAL A 114 -8.19 -1.49 7.22
C VAL A 114 -7.53 -1.80 8.56
N ALA A 115 -7.73 -3.01 9.09
CA ALA A 115 -7.09 -3.47 10.31
C ALA A 115 -5.56 -3.46 10.17
N ALA A 116 -5.03 -4.09 9.11
CA ALA A 116 -3.59 -4.13 8.84
C ALA A 116 -2.98 -2.73 8.72
N ALA A 117 -3.62 -1.81 7.99
CA ALA A 117 -3.17 -0.43 7.83
C ALA A 117 -3.23 0.42 9.10
N SER A 118 -3.84 -0.08 10.17
CA SER A 118 -3.93 0.60 11.46
C SER A 118 -2.97 0.01 12.51
N MET A 119 -2.25 -1.06 12.15
CA MET A 119 -1.24 -1.67 13.02
C MET A 119 0.05 -0.83 13.01
N PRO A 120 0.83 -0.82 14.11
CA PRO A 120 2.02 0.01 14.23
C PRO A 120 3.27 -0.56 13.55
N TYR A 121 3.26 -1.86 13.20
CA TYR A 121 4.44 -2.58 12.71
C TYR A 121 4.09 -3.49 11.54
N CYS A 122 4.90 -3.43 10.48
CA CYS A 122 4.80 -4.29 9.32
C CYS A 122 6.20 -4.68 8.84
N ASN A 123 6.40 -5.97 8.56
CA ASN A 123 7.62 -6.50 7.98
C ASN A 123 7.25 -7.66 7.06
N PHE A 124 7.49 -7.53 5.75
CA PHE A 124 7.21 -8.59 4.78
C PHE A 124 8.30 -9.68 4.72
N GLU A 125 9.34 -9.56 5.54
CA GLU A 125 10.47 -10.50 5.61
C GLU A 125 11.15 -10.68 4.24
N VAL A 126 11.40 -9.56 3.56
CA VAL A 126 12.06 -9.56 2.25
C VAL A 126 13.47 -10.14 2.41
N ALA A 127 13.76 -11.18 1.62
CA ALA A 127 15.05 -11.87 1.60
C ALA A 127 16.13 -11.04 0.88
N HIS A 128 16.55 -9.92 1.48
CA HIS A 128 17.51 -8.98 0.91
C HIS A 128 18.89 -9.61 0.62
N GLU A 129 19.21 -10.74 1.24
CA GLU A 129 20.40 -11.54 0.94
C GLU A 129 20.42 -12.07 -0.50
N ALA A 130 19.26 -12.18 -1.15
CA ALA A 130 19.14 -12.52 -2.57
C ALA A 130 19.51 -11.34 -3.50
N GLY A 131 19.80 -10.16 -2.96
CA GLY A 131 20.24 -8.99 -3.71
C GLY A 131 19.20 -8.53 -4.73
N ALA A 132 19.60 -8.42 -6.00
CA ALA A 132 18.70 -8.01 -7.09
C ALA A 132 17.56 -8.99 -7.37
N PHE A 133 17.66 -10.23 -6.86
CA PHE A 133 16.66 -11.28 -7.06
C PHE A 133 15.70 -11.44 -5.89
N ALA A 134 15.75 -10.54 -4.90
CA ALA A 134 14.79 -10.56 -3.80
C ALA A 134 13.36 -10.42 -4.34
N LEU A 135 12.54 -11.46 -4.13
CA LEU A 135 11.16 -11.46 -4.57
C LEU A 135 10.30 -10.62 -3.63
N MET A 136 9.50 -9.72 -4.19
CA MET A 136 8.63 -8.81 -3.45
C MET A 136 7.18 -8.91 -3.95
N PRO A 137 6.54 -10.09 -3.82
CA PRO A 137 5.20 -10.31 -4.38
C PRO A 137 4.15 -9.39 -3.74
N HIS A 138 4.36 -8.98 -2.49
CA HIS A 138 3.46 -8.09 -1.76
C HIS A 138 3.26 -6.74 -2.45
N LEU A 139 4.22 -6.25 -3.23
CA LEU A 139 4.08 -4.97 -3.96
C LEU A 139 2.95 -5.00 -4.99
N ALA A 140 2.81 -6.11 -5.74
CA ALA A 140 1.72 -6.28 -6.70
C ALA A 140 0.37 -6.40 -5.99
N HIS A 141 0.33 -7.12 -4.87
CA HIS A 141 -0.87 -7.26 -4.04
C HIS A 141 -1.30 -5.94 -3.40
N TYR A 142 -0.36 -5.16 -2.88
CA TYR A 142 -0.60 -3.83 -2.35
C TYR A 142 -1.25 -2.92 -3.40
N ARG A 143 -0.71 -2.84 -4.63
CA ARG A 143 -1.32 -2.03 -5.70
C ARG A 143 -2.75 -2.44 -6.01
N ALA A 144 -3.03 -3.75 -6.02
CA ALA A 144 -4.39 -4.25 -6.20
C ALA A 144 -5.29 -3.88 -5.01
N GLY A 145 -4.78 -4.01 -3.78
CA GLY A 145 -5.47 -3.63 -2.55
C GLY A 145 -5.85 -2.15 -2.52
N CYS A 146 -4.95 -1.23 -2.89
CA CYS A 146 -5.25 0.20 -2.96
C CYS A 146 -6.35 0.51 -3.98
N ARG A 147 -6.35 -0.14 -5.16
CA ARG A 147 -7.43 0.02 -6.14
C ARG A 147 -8.78 -0.46 -5.60
N VAL A 148 -8.79 -1.61 -4.93
CA VAL A 148 -10.00 -2.15 -4.28
C VAL A 148 -10.50 -1.21 -3.19
N LEU A 149 -9.61 -0.69 -2.32
CA LEU A 149 -9.95 0.27 -1.28
C LEU A 149 -10.53 1.57 -1.87
N ARG A 150 -9.89 2.15 -2.90
CA ARG A 150 -10.39 3.36 -3.58
C ARG A 150 -11.78 3.13 -4.17
N TYR A 151 -11.95 2.01 -4.86
CA TYR A 151 -13.23 1.61 -5.44
C TYR A 151 -14.33 1.48 -4.37
N HIS A 152 -14.09 0.74 -3.29
CA HIS A 152 -15.07 0.60 -2.22
C HIS A 152 -15.30 1.89 -1.43
N ALA A 153 -14.30 2.79 -1.34
CA ALA A 153 -14.48 4.11 -0.77
C ALA A 153 -15.51 4.92 -1.56
N ARG A 154 -15.39 4.95 -2.90
CA ARG A 154 -16.39 5.58 -3.77
C ARG A 154 -17.77 4.98 -3.54
N CYS A 155 -17.91 3.66 -3.58
CA CYS A 155 -19.20 3.00 -3.38
C CYS A 155 -19.83 3.30 -2.01
N ALA A 156 -19.03 3.22 -0.94
CA ALA A 156 -19.48 3.53 0.41
C ALA A 156 -19.94 4.99 0.51
N TRP A 157 -19.16 5.92 -0.05
CA TRP A 157 -19.49 7.33 -0.05
C TRP A 157 -20.81 7.59 -0.77
N VAL A 158 -20.99 7.11 -1.99
CA VAL A 158 -22.21 7.39 -2.76
C VAL A 158 -23.44 6.70 -2.14
N ALA A 159 -23.25 5.59 -1.42
CA ALA A 159 -24.29 4.96 -0.60
C ALA A 159 -24.58 5.68 0.73
N GLY A 160 -24.00 6.87 0.97
CA GLY A 160 -24.17 7.64 2.21
C GLY A 160 -23.37 7.11 3.41
N LYS A 161 -22.54 6.07 3.24
CA LYS A 161 -21.68 5.51 4.30
C LYS A 161 -20.37 6.28 4.40
N VAL A 162 -20.48 7.57 4.69
CA VAL A 162 -19.39 8.57 4.69
C VAL A 162 -18.21 8.14 5.56
N HIS A 163 -18.46 7.61 6.76
CA HIS A 163 -17.39 7.16 7.66
C HIS A 163 -16.58 6.00 7.07
N ARG A 164 -17.25 4.98 6.51
CA ARG A 164 -16.58 3.82 5.89
C ARG A 164 -15.76 4.22 4.67
N ALA A 165 -16.24 5.17 3.87
CA ALA A 165 -15.45 5.72 2.78
C ALA A 165 -14.14 6.33 3.29
N ALA A 166 -14.20 7.11 4.37
CA ALA A 166 -13.01 7.71 4.97
C ALA A 166 -12.03 6.66 5.51
N GLU A 167 -12.51 5.58 6.15
CA GLU A 167 -11.67 4.49 6.64
C GLU A 167 -10.91 3.78 5.51
N TYR A 168 -11.57 3.50 4.38
CA TYR A 168 -10.93 2.85 3.24
C TYR A 168 -9.84 3.72 2.60
N LEU A 169 -10.10 5.03 2.45
CA LEU A 169 -9.10 5.98 1.96
C LEU A 169 -7.93 6.12 2.93
N ALA A 170 -8.22 6.23 4.22
CA ALA A 170 -7.21 6.27 5.26
C ALA A 170 -6.34 5.00 5.26
N ALA A 171 -6.92 3.82 5.05
CA ALA A 171 -6.17 2.58 4.94
C ALA A 171 -5.24 2.55 3.71
N ALA A 172 -5.69 3.04 2.55
CA ALA A 172 -4.86 3.16 1.35
C ALA A 172 -3.68 4.13 1.54
N ILE A 173 -3.87 5.19 2.33
CA ILE A 173 -2.81 6.17 2.65
C ILE A 173 -1.84 5.60 3.69
N ARG A 174 -2.32 5.11 4.84
CA ARG A 174 -1.46 4.60 5.93
C ARG A 174 -0.61 3.41 5.49
N SER A 175 -1.17 2.54 4.65
CA SER A 175 -0.46 1.35 4.16
C SER A 175 0.78 1.68 3.33
N ALA A 176 0.88 2.88 2.73
CA ALA A 176 2.10 3.33 2.07
C ALA A 176 3.28 3.45 3.04
N ASN A 177 3.03 3.82 4.30
CA ASN A 177 4.07 3.83 5.32
C ASN A 177 4.66 2.42 5.48
N HIS A 178 3.82 1.39 5.65
CA HIS A 178 4.29 0.00 5.75
C HIS A 178 5.09 -0.47 4.53
N ILE A 179 4.62 -0.17 3.31
CA ILE A 179 5.32 -0.59 2.08
C ILE A 179 6.65 0.13 1.92
N SER A 180 6.75 1.41 2.27
CA SER A 180 8.01 2.17 2.14
C SER A 180 9.14 1.64 3.04
N HIS A 181 8.81 0.91 4.12
CA HIS A 181 9.79 0.38 5.07
C HIS A 181 10.54 -0.88 4.60
N ASP A 182 10.21 -1.44 3.43
CA ASP A 182 11.03 -2.51 2.83
C ASP A 182 12.45 -2.05 2.49
N GLY A 183 12.69 -0.73 2.43
CA GLY A 183 14.03 -0.18 2.25
C GLY A 183 14.60 -0.33 0.84
N VAL A 184 13.79 -0.62 -0.17
CA VAL A 184 14.22 -0.57 -1.57
C VAL A 184 13.42 0.48 -2.34
N VAL A 185 14.01 1.05 -3.39
CA VAL A 185 13.45 2.20 -4.12
C VAL A 185 12.13 1.83 -4.78
N ILE A 186 12.05 0.61 -5.33
CA ILE A 186 10.80 0.13 -5.95
C ILE A 186 9.64 0.06 -4.96
N SER A 187 9.89 -0.31 -3.70
CA SER A 187 8.85 -0.30 -2.66
C SER A 187 8.35 1.11 -2.38
N GLY A 188 9.25 2.09 -2.28
CA GLY A 188 8.86 3.51 -2.14
C GLY A 188 8.04 4.02 -3.34
N LEU A 189 8.43 3.69 -4.57
CA LEU A 189 7.66 4.06 -5.78
C LEU A 189 6.28 3.41 -5.83
N VAL A 190 6.18 2.15 -5.40
CA VAL A 190 4.91 1.45 -5.29
C VAL A 190 4.05 2.08 -4.19
N ALA A 191 4.62 2.44 -3.04
CA ALA A 191 3.95 3.15 -1.97
C ALA A 191 3.36 4.49 -2.45
N VAL A 192 4.16 5.30 -3.17
CA VAL A 192 3.70 6.53 -3.86
C VAL A 192 2.49 6.27 -4.73
N ALA A 193 2.58 5.27 -5.62
CA ALA A 193 1.50 4.98 -6.57
C ALA A 193 0.20 4.55 -5.86
N GLY A 194 0.30 3.79 -4.78
CA GLY A 194 -0.84 3.34 -3.98
C GLY A 194 -1.49 4.47 -3.16
N ALA A 195 -0.70 5.26 -2.43
CA ALA A 195 -1.23 6.35 -1.61
C ALA A 195 -1.81 7.49 -2.46
N THR A 196 -1.21 7.80 -3.61
CA THR A 196 -1.71 8.85 -4.52
C THR A 196 -3.16 8.57 -4.93
N GLN A 197 -3.52 7.31 -5.17
CA GLN A 197 -4.90 6.92 -5.47
C GLN A 197 -5.88 7.26 -4.34
N GLY A 198 -5.47 7.06 -3.08
CA GLY A 198 -6.27 7.43 -1.91
C GLY A 198 -6.37 8.95 -1.72
N LEU A 199 -5.27 9.67 -1.96
CA LEU A 199 -5.20 11.14 -1.86
C LEU A 199 -6.06 11.85 -2.90
N GLU A 200 -5.99 11.43 -4.17
CA GLU A 200 -6.83 11.95 -5.26
C GLU A 200 -8.31 11.79 -4.92
N GLU A 201 -8.69 10.59 -4.49
CA GLU A 201 -10.06 10.26 -4.13
C GLU A 201 -10.55 11.03 -2.90
N ALA A 202 -9.69 11.22 -1.90
CA ALA A 202 -9.97 12.04 -0.72
C ALA A 202 -10.20 13.51 -1.09
N SER A 203 -9.45 14.05 -2.05
CA SER A 203 -9.67 15.41 -2.56
C SER A 203 -11.03 15.56 -3.23
N VAL A 204 -11.43 14.58 -4.05
CA VAL A 204 -12.77 14.56 -4.67
C VAL A 204 -13.87 14.45 -3.61
N PHE A 205 -13.67 13.61 -2.59
CA PHE A 205 -14.60 13.46 -1.48
C PHE A 205 -14.71 14.74 -0.63
N ALA A 206 -13.62 15.48 -0.45
CA ALA A 206 -13.63 16.76 0.25
C ALA A 206 -14.42 17.84 -0.51
N ALA A 207 -14.34 17.84 -1.83
CA ALA A 207 -15.01 18.81 -2.70
C ALA A 207 -16.52 18.56 -2.86
N SER A 208 -17.02 17.38 -2.46
CA SER A 208 -18.42 17.00 -2.72
C SER A 208 -19.46 17.70 -1.85
N GLY A 209 -19.05 18.28 -0.72
CA GLY A 209 -19.96 18.83 0.28
C GLY A 209 -20.66 17.81 1.16
N THR A 210 -20.37 16.50 1.01
CA THR A 210 -20.97 15.42 1.84
C THR A 210 -20.04 14.92 2.94
N MET A 211 -18.82 15.43 3.04
CA MET A 211 -17.83 15.00 4.02
C MET A 211 -18.22 15.48 5.43
N THR A 212 -18.22 14.59 6.42
CA THR A 212 -18.43 14.97 7.83
C THR A 212 -17.13 15.35 8.51
N ALA A 213 -17.20 16.05 9.65
CA ALA A 213 -16.01 16.39 10.46
C ALA A 213 -15.21 15.15 10.90
N ALA A 214 -15.90 14.07 11.27
CA ALA A 214 -15.27 12.81 11.66
C ALA A 214 -14.51 12.16 10.48
N ALA A 215 -15.12 12.12 9.29
CA ALA A 215 -14.48 11.62 8.08
C ALA A 215 -13.23 12.44 7.70
N LYS A 216 -13.32 13.77 7.75
CA LYS A 216 -12.17 14.66 7.55
C LYS A 216 -11.04 14.34 8.51
N LYS A 217 -11.34 14.12 9.80
CA LYS A 217 -10.33 13.78 10.80
C LYS A 217 -9.64 12.44 10.50
N VAL A 218 -10.40 11.40 10.17
CA VAL A 218 -9.85 10.06 9.84
C VAL A 218 -8.83 10.13 8.70
N ILE A 219 -9.14 10.89 7.64
CA ILE A 219 -8.23 11.06 6.50
C ILE A 219 -7.03 11.94 6.88
N SER A 220 -7.26 13.04 7.60
CA SER A 220 -6.17 13.95 8.03
C SER A 220 -5.16 13.21 8.91
N ASP A 221 -5.64 12.45 9.90
CA ASP A 221 -4.80 11.63 10.78
C ASP A 221 -3.98 10.61 9.97
N ALA A 222 -4.55 10.01 8.91
CA ALA A 222 -3.84 9.09 8.03
C ALA A 222 -2.70 9.77 7.26
N ILE A 223 -2.93 10.98 6.72
CA ILE A 223 -1.89 11.76 6.05
C ILE A 223 -0.80 12.17 7.04
N ASP A 224 -1.16 12.48 8.29
CA ASP A 224 -0.22 12.86 9.35
C ASP A 224 0.70 11.69 9.79
N THR A 225 0.36 10.44 9.46
CA THR A 225 1.26 9.30 9.68
C THR A 225 2.43 9.24 8.70
N LEU A 226 2.35 9.97 7.57
CA LEU A 226 3.42 9.99 6.57
C LEU A 226 4.55 10.92 7.04
N PRO A 227 5.83 10.49 6.96
CA PRO A 227 6.95 11.36 7.31
C PRO A 227 6.99 12.64 6.46
N ALA A 228 7.08 13.81 7.08
CA ALA A 228 7.06 15.09 6.36
C ALA A 228 8.20 15.24 5.34
N ASN A 229 9.41 14.78 5.71
CA ASN A 229 10.62 14.97 4.91
C ASN A 229 10.83 13.88 3.86
N ASP A 230 10.31 12.67 4.06
CA ASP A 230 10.49 11.54 3.15
C ASP A 230 9.27 10.61 3.22
N PRO A 231 8.09 11.05 2.72
CA PRO A 231 6.82 10.37 2.93
C PRO A 231 6.76 8.99 2.27
N ALA A 232 7.67 8.69 1.35
CA ALA A 232 7.79 7.41 0.64
C ALA A 232 9.08 6.64 0.97
N GLY A 233 9.88 7.12 1.93
CA GLY A 233 11.15 6.49 2.34
C GLY A 233 12.22 6.40 1.24
N LEU A 234 12.12 7.19 0.16
CA LEU A 234 12.94 7.04 -1.04
C LEU A 234 14.41 7.40 -0.77
N ALA A 235 14.67 8.41 0.07
CA ALA A 235 16.03 8.80 0.40
C ALA A 235 16.73 7.70 1.23
N GLN A 236 15.99 7.06 2.13
CA GLN A 236 16.49 5.93 2.90
C GLN A 236 16.68 4.68 2.01
N SER A 237 15.75 4.42 1.09
CA SER A 237 15.85 3.30 0.17
C SER A 237 17.09 3.34 -0.71
N ILE A 238 17.55 4.52 -1.15
CA ILE A 238 18.81 4.66 -1.91
C ILE A 238 20.01 4.14 -1.09
N ILE A 239 20.05 4.45 0.21
CA ILE A 239 21.12 4.01 1.12
C ILE A 239 21.04 2.50 1.36
N THR A 240 19.84 1.98 1.54
CA THR A 240 19.66 0.55 1.78
C THR A 240 19.97 -0.26 0.51
N GLU A 241 19.59 0.18 -0.68
CA GLU A 241 19.97 -0.45 -1.95
C GLU A 241 21.47 -0.46 -2.19
N ARG A 242 22.18 0.64 -1.86
CA ARG A 242 23.65 0.70 -1.86
C ARG A 242 24.22 -0.47 -1.04
N ASP A 243 23.72 -0.63 0.18
CA ASP A 243 24.20 -1.67 1.09
C ASP A 243 23.88 -3.08 0.63
N ILE A 244 22.67 -3.29 0.09
CA ILE A 244 22.24 -4.59 -0.45
C ILE A 244 23.10 -4.94 -1.66
N PHE A 245 23.10 -4.11 -2.70
CA PHE A 245 23.72 -4.45 -3.98
C PHE A 245 25.24 -4.46 -3.90
N LEU A 246 25.86 -3.43 -3.31
CA LEU A 246 27.32 -3.32 -3.31
C LEU A 246 28.00 -4.35 -2.40
N LYS A 247 27.28 -4.90 -1.41
CA LYS A 247 27.75 -6.06 -0.62
C LYS A 247 27.40 -7.38 -1.30
N TRP A 248 26.26 -7.49 -1.98
CA TRP A 248 25.81 -8.71 -2.65
C TRP A 248 26.67 -9.07 -3.86
N ILE A 249 26.95 -8.11 -4.75
CA ILE A 249 27.70 -8.34 -6.00
C ILE A 249 29.04 -9.05 -5.78
N PRO A 250 29.99 -8.53 -4.96
CA PRO A 250 31.29 -9.18 -4.80
C PRO A 250 31.23 -10.53 -4.07
N ARG A 251 30.15 -10.82 -3.33
CA ARG A 251 29.93 -12.14 -2.72
C ARG A 251 29.37 -13.14 -3.72
N HIS A 252 28.50 -12.70 -4.62
CA HIS A 252 27.79 -13.54 -5.57
C HIS A 252 28.64 -13.87 -6.80
N TYR A 253 29.33 -12.86 -7.35
CA TYR A 253 30.11 -12.99 -8.58
C TYR A 253 31.59 -13.12 -8.27
N THR A 254 32.12 -14.33 -8.45
CA THR A 254 33.52 -14.68 -8.17
C THR A 254 34.20 -15.29 -9.40
N GLY A 255 35.53 -15.38 -9.35
CA GLY A 255 36.38 -15.92 -10.43
C GLY A 255 36.89 -14.87 -11.42
N ALA A 256 37.60 -15.34 -12.45
CA ALA A 256 38.18 -14.50 -13.50
C ALA A 256 37.13 -13.87 -14.44
N ASP A 257 35.91 -14.40 -14.43
CA ASP A 257 34.78 -14.00 -15.28
C ASP A 257 33.64 -13.35 -14.49
N ALA A 258 33.91 -12.87 -13.26
CA ALA A 258 32.89 -12.30 -12.36
C ALA A 258 32.08 -11.17 -13.02
N GLY A 259 32.75 -10.23 -13.68
CA GLY A 259 32.10 -9.11 -14.36
C GLY A 259 31.24 -9.54 -15.56
N LYS A 260 31.67 -10.58 -16.30
CA LYS A 260 30.86 -11.18 -17.39
C LYS A 260 29.58 -11.83 -16.87
N LYS A 261 29.65 -12.55 -15.74
CA LYS A 261 28.46 -13.14 -15.10
C LYS A 261 27.46 -12.05 -14.69
N LEU A 262 27.93 -11.01 -14.01
CA LEU A 262 27.10 -9.86 -13.63
C LEU A 262 26.46 -9.17 -14.85
N ALA A 263 27.24 -8.91 -15.91
CA ALA A 263 26.73 -8.28 -17.12
C ALA A 263 25.61 -9.09 -17.78
N ASN A 264 25.77 -10.42 -17.85
CA ASN A 264 24.76 -11.32 -18.41
C ASN A 264 23.45 -11.33 -17.61
N GLU A 265 23.52 -11.28 -16.29
CA GLU A 265 22.34 -11.25 -15.44
C GLU A 265 21.61 -9.90 -15.51
N LEU A 266 22.35 -8.79 -15.52
CA LEU A 266 21.75 -7.46 -15.67
C LEU A 266 21.10 -7.25 -17.05
N LEU A 267 21.61 -7.90 -18.10
CA LEU A 267 20.96 -7.95 -19.41
C LEU A 267 19.57 -8.61 -19.39
N GLN A 268 19.35 -9.57 -18.49
CA GLN A 268 18.05 -10.22 -18.35
C GLN A 268 17.06 -9.34 -17.56
N MET A 269 17.56 -8.48 -16.68
CA MET A 269 16.73 -7.60 -15.83
C MET A 269 16.36 -6.29 -16.53
N ASN A 270 17.26 -5.73 -17.33
CA ASN A 270 17.05 -4.45 -18.01
C ASN A 270 16.73 -4.65 -19.49
N SER A 271 15.55 -4.20 -19.92
CA SER A 271 15.14 -4.20 -21.33
C SER A 271 15.71 -3.01 -22.13
N SER A 272 16.55 -2.16 -21.52
CA SER A 272 17.03 -0.90 -22.10
C SER A 272 18.50 -0.90 -22.52
N THR A 273 18.80 0.04 -23.41
CA THR A 273 19.97 0.26 -24.30
C THR A 273 21.35 0.51 -23.66
N GLU A 274 21.61 0.13 -22.41
CA GLU A 274 22.89 0.43 -21.74
C GLU A 274 24.01 -0.59 -22.03
N VAL A 275 24.09 -1.02 -23.30
CA VAL A 275 25.07 -2.01 -23.77
C VAL A 275 26.51 -1.56 -23.49
N ALA A 276 26.79 -0.25 -23.59
CA ALA A 276 28.14 0.29 -23.37
C ALA A 276 28.61 0.14 -21.92
N ALA A 277 27.76 0.45 -20.93
CA ALA A 277 28.09 0.31 -19.52
C ALA A 277 28.28 -1.18 -19.16
N GLN A 278 27.45 -2.07 -19.70
CA GLN A 278 27.59 -3.51 -19.53
C GLN A 278 28.92 -4.03 -20.12
N GLN A 279 29.28 -3.58 -21.33
CA GLN A 279 30.52 -4.01 -21.97
C GLN A 279 31.77 -3.65 -21.16
N SER A 280 31.73 -2.54 -20.42
CA SER A 280 32.85 -2.06 -19.62
C SER A 280 33.19 -2.95 -18.41
N ILE A 281 32.21 -3.73 -17.91
CA ILE A 281 32.41 -4.60 -16.75
C ILE A 281 32.75 -6.05 -17.11
N ILE A 282 32.55 -6.48 -18.37
CA ILE A 282 32.74 -7.88 -18.80
C ILE A 282 34.16 -8.40 -18.52
N GLY A 283 35.17 -7.53 -18.63
CA GLY A 283 36.57 -7.87 -18.40
C GLY A 283 37.01 -7.88 -16.93
N MET A 284 36.12 -7.55 -15.99
CA MET A 284 36.47 -7.50 -14.57
C MET A 284 36.49 -8.91 -13.95
N ASP A 285 37.60 -9.25 -13.32
CA ASP A 285 37.63 -10.38 -12.37
C ASP A 285 36.97 -9.99 -11.04
N ALA A 286 36.91 -10.93 -10.09
CA ALA A 286 36.31 -10.70 -8.78
C ALA A 286 36.95 -9.54 -7.99
N THR A 287 38.28 -9.37 -8.09
CA THR A 287 39.00 -8.32 -7.36
C THR A 287 38.69 -6.94 -7.94
N ALA A 288 38.75 -6.82 -9.27
CA ALA A 288 38.40 -5.60 -9.99
C ALA A 288 36.93 -5.22 -9.77
N LEU A 289 36.02 -6.20 -9.79
CA LEU A 289 34.60 -5.98 -9.55
C LEU A 289 34.33 -5.49 -8.12
N ALA A 290 34.99 -6.08 -7.11
CA ALA A 290 34.88 -5.64 -5.72
C ALA A 290 35.41 -4.20 -5.53
N ALA A 291 36.54 -3.85 -6.17
CA ALA A 291 37.06 -2.49 -6.15
C ALA A 291 36.10 -1.49 -6.83
N ALA A 292 35.47 -1.89 -7.94
CA ALA A 292 34.48 -1.08 -8.63
C ALA A 292 33.21 -0.87 -7.76
N CYS A 293 32.74 -1.90 -7.04
CA CYS A 293 31.64 -1.77 -6.08
C CYS A 293 32.00 -0.80 -4.94
N LYS A 294 33.23 -0.85 -4.43
CA LYS A 294 33.70 0.12 -3.42
C LYS A 294 33.68 1.56 -3.96
N LYS A 295 34.14 1.79 -5.20
CA LYS A 295 34.07 3.10 -5.85
C LYS A 295 32.61 3.58 -6.01
N ALA A 296 31.69 2.67 -6.34
CA ALA A 296 30.28 2.99 -6.52
C ALA A 296 29.57 3.46 -5.25
N THR A 297 30.11 3.16 -4.06
CA THR A 297 29.56 3.62 -2.77
C THR A 297 29.43 5.15 -2.73
N GLY A 298 30.45 5.87 -3.19
CA GLY A 298 30.44 7.34 -3.21
C GLY A 298 29.38 7.93 -4.15
N GLY A 299 28.96 7.18 -5.19
CA GLY A 299 27.88 7.59 -6.08
C GLY A 299 26.51 7.54 -5.39
N TYR A 300 26.24 6.46 -4.66
CA TYR A 300 25.02 6.33 -3.85
C TYR A 300 24.97 7.37 -2.74
N ASP A 301 26.09 7.63 -2.07
CA ASP A 301 26.18 8.64 -1.02
C ASP A 301 25.87 10.04 -1.58
N ALA A 302 26.50 10.40 -2.70
CA ALA A 302 26.23 11.65 -3.40
C ALA A 302 24.76 11.77 -3.84
N MET A 303 24.14 10.68 -4.32
CA MET A 303 22.73 10.67 -4.69
C MET A 303 21.81 10.83 -3.47
N ALA A 304 22.07 10.14 -2.37
CA ALA A 304 21.28 10.24 -1.15
C ALA A 304 21.40 11.63 -0.49
N GLU A 305 22.57 12.26 -0.59
CA GLU A 305 22.78 13.65 -0.17
C GLU A 305 22.03 14.62 -1.09
N ALA A 306 22.19 14.49 -2.41
CA ALA A 306 21.51 15.32 -3.40
C ALA A 306 19.99 15.24 -3.25
N TYR A 307 19.44 14.06 -2.95
CA TYR A 307 18.01 13.88 -2.72
C TYR A 307 17.48 14.68 -1.52
N ARG A 308 18.31 14.91 -0.50
CA ARG A 308 17.97 15.65 0.72
C ARG A 308 18.36 17.12 0.68
N ALA A 309 18.98 17.59 -0.40
CA ALA A 309 19.42 18.97 -0.53
C ALA A 309 18.24 19.96 -0.49
N ALA A 310 18.52 21.24 -0.21
CA ALA A 310 17.51 22.29 -0.27
C ALA A 310 16.94 22.49 -1.69
N ASP A 311 17.79 22.30 -2.71
CA ASP A 311 17.40 22.19 -4.12
C ASP A 311 17.81 20.81 -4.67
N PRO A 312 16.95 19.78 -4.50
CA PRO A 312 17.27 18.43 -4.95
C PRO A 312 17.44 18.32 -6.46
N ILE A 313 16.74 19.13 -7.25
CA ILE A 313 16.81 19.04 -8.72
C ILE A 313 18.21 19.47 -9.17
N ALA A 314 18.66 20.64 -8.73
CA ALA A 314 20.01 21.12 -9.07
C ALA A 314 21.09 20.16 -8.56
N ALA A 315 20.95 19.66 -7.32
CA ALA A 315 21.91 18.72 -6.73
C ALA A 315 21.96 17.39 -7.50
N ILE A 316 20.82 16.79 -7.83
CA ILE A 316 20.75 15.53 -8.61
C ILE A 316 21.38 15.75 -9.99
N THR A 317 21.07 16.86 -10.66
CA THR A 317 21.70 17.20 -11.95
C THR A 317 23.22 17.29 -11.84
N GLN A 318 23.77 17.86 -10.76
CA GLN A 318 25.22 17.87 -10.54
C GLN A 318 25.79 16.46 -10.38
N VAL A 319 25.13 15.57 -9.63
CA VAL A 319 25.56 14.17 -9.50
C VAL A 319 25.48 13.45 -10.85
N GLU A 320 24.46 13.69 -11.66
CA GLU A 320 24.37 13.14 -13.03
C GLU A 320 25.54 13.60 -13.92
N GLN A 321 26.00 14.85 -13.80
CA GLN A 321 27.22 15.28 -14.52
C GLN A 321 28.47 14.54 -14.03
N ARG A 322 28.58 14.27 -12.73
CA ARG A 322 29.68 13.48 -12.15
C ARG A 322 29.65 12.03 -12.63
N ILE A 323 28.46 11.44 -12.79
CA ILE A 323 28.27 10.11 -13.40
C ILE A 323 28.79 10.10 -14.84
N LYS A 324 28.44 11.11 -15.65
CA LYS A 324 28.90 11.23 -17.04
C LYS A 324 30.43 11.33 -17.15
N ARG A 325 31.09 11.92 -16.14
CA ARG A 325 32.56 12.00 -16.04
C ARG A 325 33.23 10.75 -15.44
N ASP A 326 32.47 9.68 -15.20
CA ASP A 326 32.94 8.43 -14.57
C ASP A 326 33.55 8.60 -13.16
N GLU A 327 33.11 9.61 -12.40
CA GLU A 327 33.65 9.84 -11.05
C GLU A 327 33.36 8.68 -10.09
N PHE A 328 32.27 7.95 -10.30
CA PHE A 328 31.81 6.86 -9.43
C PHE A 328 32.06 5.45 -10.00
N GLY A 329 32.58 5.36 -11.22
CA GLY A 329 32.91 4.10 -11.90
C GLY A 329 31.73 3.41 -12.59
N GLU A 330 32.09 2.40 -13.39
CA GLU A 330 31.16 1.71 -14.30
C GLU A 330 30.05 0.92 -13.60
N VAL A 331 30.36 0.29 -12.46
CA VAL A 331 29.33 -0.41 -11.66
C VAL A 331 28.25 0.55 -11.19
N PHE A 332 28.63 1.78 -10.80
CA PHE A 332 27.62 2.77 -10.40
C PHE A 332 26.77 3.20 -11.58
N LYS A 333 27.34 3.50 -12.76
CA LYS A 333 26.56 3.87 -13.95
C LYS A 333 25.49 2.84 -14.28
N LEU A 334 25.82 1.55 -14.16
CA LEU A 334 24.93 0.45 -14.49
C LEU A 334 23.82 0.22 -13.46
N LEU A 335 24.10 0.49 -12.18
CA LEU A 335 23.15 0.28 -11.09
C LEU A 335 22.42 1.56 -10.68
N ALA A 336 22.90 2.73 -11.13
CA ALA A 336 22.39 4.01 -10.70
C ALA A 336 20.90 4.07 -11.02
N PRO A 337 20.04 4.21 -10.01
CA PRO A 337 18.62 4.36 -10.28
C PRO A 337 18.41 5.62 -11.12
N SER A 338 17.30 5.69 -11.87
CA SER A 338 16.91 6.93 -12.55
C SER A 338 16.41 7.95 -11.51
N VAL A 339 17.34 8.54 -10.75
CA VAL A 339 17.07 9.38 -9.57
C VAL A 339 16.19 10.57 -9.94
N MET A 340 16.37 11.14 -11.14
CA MET A 340 15.50 12.21 -11.62
C MET A 340 14.03 11.77 -11.76
N LYS A 341 13.77 10.58 -12.32
CA LYS A 341 12.39 10.04 -12.42
C LYS A 341 11.80 9.72 -11.05
N ILE A 342 12.62 9.20 -10.14
CA ILE A 342 12.23 8.95 -8.75
C ILE A 342 11.85 10.25 -8.06
N ARG A 343 12.68 11.30 -8.21
CA ARG A 343 12.41 12.63 -7.65
C ARG A 343 11.16 13.28 -8.23
N GLN A 344 10.92 13.13 -9.53
CA GLN A 344 9.68 13.59 -10.16
C GLN A 344 8.45 12.90 -9.56
N SER A 345 8.55 11.61 -9.27
CA SER A 345 7.46 10.83 -8.67
C SER A 345 7.21 11.26 -7.22
N ASP A 346 8.27 11.48 -6.43
CA ASP A 346 8.18 12.02 -5.06
C ASP A 346 7.61 13.44 -5.02
N THR A 347 8.02 14.30 -5.96
CA THR A 347 7.51 15.67 -6.06
C THR A 347 6.00 15.66 -6.30
N LYS A 348 5.53 14.89 -7.29
CA LYS A 348 4.09 14.70 -7.55
C LYS A 348 3.34 14.16 -6.33
N PHE A 349 3.96 13.25 -5.57
CA PHE A 349 3.36 12.71 -4.36
C PHE A 349 3.20 13.76 -3.26
N ARG A 350 4.23 14.58 -3.04
CA ARG A 350 4.17 15.70 -2.08
C ARG A 350 3.14 16.74 -2.49
N ASP A 351 3.07 17.05 -3.78
CA ASP A 351 2.05 17.95 -4.33
C ASP A 351 0.64 17.39 -4.10
N ALA A 352 0.45 16.08 -4.29
CA ALA A 352 -0.82 15.42 -3.99
C ALA A 352 -1.16 15.51 -2.49
N ILE A 353 -0.20 15.26 -1.59
CA ILE A 353 -0.40 15.42 -0.13
C ILE A 353 -0.83 16.86 0.21
N ALA A 354 -0.11 17.85 -0.32
CA ALA A 354 -0.40 19.27 -0.07
C ALA A 354 -1.77 19.67 -0.63
N ALA A 355 -2.10 19.24 -1.84
CA ALA A 355 -3.38 19.48 -2.48
C ALA A 355 -4.54 18.85 -1.68
N THR A 356 -4.38 17.60 -1.23
CA THR A 356 -5.41 16.93 -0.40
C THR A 356 -5.56 17.61 0.96
N ARG A 357 -4.48 18.03 1.62
CA ARG A 357 -4.56 18.80 2.88
C ARG A 357 -5.33 20.10 2.68
N LYS A 358 -5.07 20.82 1.59
CA LYS A 358 -5.80 22.05 1.22
C LYS A 358 -7.28 21.75 0.98
N ALA A 359 -7.59 20.74 0.17
CA ALA A 359 -8.96 20.32 -0.12
C ALA A 359 -9.73 19.97 1.16
N LEU A 360 -9.11 19.21 2.08
CA LEU A 360 -9.69 18.89 3.39
C LEU A 360 -9.91 20.15 4.25
N ALA A 361 -8.98 21.10 4.23
CA ALA A 361 -9.11 22.36 4.98
C ALA A 361 -10.31 23.19 4.48
N GLU A 362 -10.50 23.26 3.16
CA GLU A 362 -11.54 24.04 2.47
C GLU A 362 -12.89 23.29 2.36
N ALA A 363 -12.94 22.01 2.74
CA ALA A 363 -14.13 21.16 2.63
C ALA A 363 -15.34 21.76 3.35
N LYS A 364 -16.47 21.88 2.64
CA LYS A 364 -17.77 22.19 3.25
C LYS A 364 -18.28 20.93 3.95
N LEU A 365 -18.41 21.00 5.27
CA LEU A 365 -18.76 19.84 6.08
C LEU A 365 -20.28 19.64 6.12
N ALA A 366 -20.72 18.41 5.86
CA ALA A 366 -22.08 17.96 6.13
C ALA A 366 -22.33 17.87 7.66
N PRO A 367 -23.57 18.05 8.12
CA PRO A 367 -23.93 17.79 9.50
C PRO A 367 -23.59 16.36 9.90
N ALA A 368 -23.32 16.13 11.18
CA ALA A 368 -23.05 14.78 11.68
C ALA A 368 -24.25 13.86 11.42
N ASP A 369 -24.00 12.66 10.90
CA ASP A 369 -25.05 11.66 10.72
C ASP A 369 -25.68 11.32 12.07
N SER A 370 -26.99 11.55 12.19
CA SER A 370 -27.79 11.26 13.39
C SER A 370 -27.77 9.78 13.79
N ASP A 371 -27.39 8.91 12.85
CA ASP A 371 -27.48 7.45 12.96
C ASP A 371 -26.16 6.79 13.43
N SER A 372 -25.15 7.59 13.83
CA SER A 372 -23.84 7.08 14.26
C SER A 372 -23.74 6.70 15.75
N LYS A 373 -24.87 6.43 16.42
CA LYS A 373 -24.91 6.00 17.83
C LYS A 373 -24.74 4.50 18.02
#